data_AF-A0A950U8Y3-F1
#
_entry.id   AF-A0A950U8Y3-F1
#
_cell.length_a   1.000
_cell.length_b   1.000
_cell.length_c   1.000
_cell.angle_alpha   90.00
_cell.angle_beta   90.00
_cell.angle_gamma   90.00
#
_symmetry.space_group_name_H-M   'P 1'
#
loop_
_entity.id
_entity.type
_entity.pdbx_description
1 polymer ?
#
loop_
_entity_poly.entity_id
_entity_poly.type
_entity_poly.pdbx_seq_one_letter_code
_entity_poly.pdbx_strand_id
1 'polypeptide(L)'
;HLYQGRIDFLFYVVRDLGFVNKIYRGLIPDEGEPTEKLWIAAVEKFAIGGACQLLHVVDHVIATHGSRLFLPARKEGIIPGASPLRLPRFVGDRAARQAILSGREWTAGEPDADLLCDEVVPAEDMDRAIAARVQALTGSGLVSAAANRRALRIGAEPLDSFREYMALYSREQADCHLSPPLVRNLERYWNARERSV
;
A
#
# COMPACT_ATOMS: atom_id res chain seq x y z
N HIS A 1 19.81 -0.30 5.06
CA HIS A 1 19.25 1.06 4.95
C HIS A 1 18.64 1.53 6.28
N LEU A 2 17.57 0.91 6.80
CA LEU A 2 17.04 1.21 8.15
C LEU A 2 18.11 1.15 9.26
N TYR A 3 18.78 -0.01 9.39
CA TYR A 3 19.78 -0.26 10.45
C TYR A 3 20.97 0.72 10.43
N GLN A 4 21.29 1.28 9.27
CA GLN A 4 22.40 2.24 9.11
C GLN A 4 21.93 3.69 9.21
N GLY A 5 20.69 3.94 9.65
CA GLY A 5 20.10 5.28 9.72
C GLY A 5 19.91 5.97 8.35
N ARG A 6 19.95 5.21 7.24
CA ARG A 6 19.76 5.78 5.89
C ARG A 6 18.29 6.07 5.57
N ILE A 7 17.37 5.52 6.36
CA ILE A 7 15.94 5.85 6.31
C ILE A 7 15.62 6.41 7.69
N ASP A 8 15.37 7.71 7.74
CA ASP A 8 15.01 8.41 8.96
C ASP A 8 13.56 8.07 9.37
N PHE A 9 13.22 8.32 10.63
CA PHE A 9 11.86 8.10 11.12
C PHE A 9 10.82 8.95 10.37
N LEU A 10 11.16 10.19 10.00
CA LEU A 10 10.21 11.08 9.32
C LEU A 10 9.85 10.55 7.93
N PHE A 11 10.71 9.76 7.26
CA PHE A 11 10.37 9.09 6.01
C PHE A 11 9.02 8.38 6.08
N TYR A 12 8.75 7.63 7.15
CA TYR A 12 7.51 6.89 7.32
C TYR A 12 6.29 7.82 7.38
N VAL A 13 6.40 8.90 8.15
CA VAL A 13 5.30 9.84 8.37
C VAL A 13 5.09 10.70 7.13
N VAL A 14 6.17 11.22 6.53
CA VAL A 14 6.16 12.04 5.31
C VAL A 14 5.63 11.25 4.12
N ARG A 15 5.97 9.96 4.00
CA ARG A 15 5.40 9.08 2.97
C ARG A 15 3.89 8.97 3.11
N ASP A 16 3.41 8.54 4.28
CA ASP A 16 2.00 8.19 4.47
C ASP A 16 1.10 9.44 4.53
N LEU A 17 1.55 10.56 5.13
CA LEU A 17 0.83 11.84 5.10
C LEU A 17 1.01 12.61 3.79
N GLY A 18 2.09 12.35 3.06
CA GLY A 18 2.43 12.99 1.80
C GLY A 18 1.86 12.24 0.61
N PHE A 19 2.73 11.64 -0.22
CA PHE A 19 2.33 11.15 -1.53
C PHE A 19 1.31 10.00 -1.48
N VAL A 20 1.34 9.14 -0.46
CA VAL A 20 0.35 8.06 -0.31
C VAL A 20 -1.04 8.63 -0.06
N ASN A 21 -1.15 9.60 0.87
CA ASN A 21 -2.42 10.27 1.13
C ASN A 21 -2.86 11.14 -0.07
N LYS A 22 -1.93 11.74 -0.82
CA LYS A 22 -2.23 12.48 -2.06
C LYS A 22 -2.74 11.57 -3.17
N ILE A 23 -2.21 10.35 -3.31
CA ILE A 23 -2.80 9.33 -4.19
C ILE A 23 -4.23 9.07 -3.74
N TYR A 24 -4.44 8.80 -2.44
CA TYR A 24 -5.73 8.39 -1.93
C TYR A 24 -6.80 9.49 -1.93
N ARG A 25 -6.46 10.75 -1.62
CA ARG A 25 -7.40 11.87 -1.38
C ARG A 25 -7.25 13.04 -2.33
N GLY A 26 -6.24 13.02 -3.20
CA GLY A 26 -5.90 14.14 -4.07
C GLY A 26 -5.06 15.22 -3.39
N LEU A 27 -4.90 16.33 -4.12
CA LEU A 27 -4.25 17.55 -3.67
C LEU A 27 -5.31 18.53 -3.20
N ILE A 28 -5.10 19.06 -1.99
CA ILE A 28 -5.86 20.19 -1.47
C ILE A 28 -4.94 21.40 -1.60
N PRO A 29 -5.19 22.31 -2.56
CA PRO A 29 -4.39 23.53 -2.68
C PRO A 29 -4.79 24.53 -1.59
N ASP A 30 -3.93 25.52 -1.33
CA ASP A 30 -4.26 26.64 -0.43
C ASP A 30 -5.39 27.50 -1.01
N GLU A 31 -5.48 27.58 -2.34
CA GLU A 31 -6.52 28.27 -3.09
C GLU A 31 -7.06 27.39 -4.23
N GLY A 32 -8.39 27.36 -4.41
CA GLY A 32 -9.06 26.59 -5.46
C GLY A 32 -9.62 25.24 -5.00
N GLU A 33 -10.18 24.49 -5.95
CA GLU A 33 -10.87 23.23 -5.66
C GLU A 33 -9.91 22.05 -5.50
N PRO A 34 -10.18 21.11 -4.58
CA PRO A 34 -9.40 19.88 -4.46
C PRO A 34 -9.36 19.12 -5.77
N THR A 35 -8.15 18.74 -6.18
CA THR A 35 -7.91 17.99 -7.42
C THR A 35 -7.52 16.56 -7.08
N GLU A 36 -8.22 15.59 -7.64
CA GLU A 36 -7.80 14.19 -7.56
C GLU A 36 -7.99 13.48 -8.90
N LYS A 37 -7.25 12.39 -9.08
CA LYS A 37 -7.28 11.56 -10.26
C LYS A 37 -7.45 10.11 -9.84
N LEU A 38 -7.85 9.29 -10.80
CA LEU A 38 -7.83 7.85 -10.66
C LEU A 38 -6.41 7.33 -10.84
N TRP A 39 -6.08 6.27 -10.13
CA TRP A 39 -4.76 5.63 -10.15
C TRP A 39 -4.91 4.15 -10.47
N ILE A 40 -4.12 3.68 -11.42
CA ILE A 40 -3.98 2.26 -11.77
C ILE A 40 -2.59 1.83 -11.32
N ALA A 41 -2.49 0.70 -10.63
CA ALA A 41 -1.23 0.03 -10.35
C ALA A 41 -1.05 -1.18 -11.27
N ALA A 42 0.13 -1.30 -11.87
CA ALA A 42 0.56 -2.49 -12.60
C ALA A 42 1.66 -3.20 -11.78
N VAL A 43 1.43 -4.47 -11.44
CA VAL A 43 2.32 -5.27 -10.61
C VAL A 43 2.94 -6.40 -11.43
N GLU A 44 4.16 -6.18 -11.86
CA GLU A 44 4.99 -7.19 -12.51
C GLU A 44 5.93 -7.83 -11.49
N LYS A 45 5.88 -9.16 -11.37
CA LYS A 45 6.67 -10.02 -10.46
C LYS A 45 6.34 -9.90 -8.97
N PHE A 46 6.30 -8.71 -8.37
CA PHE A 46 5.99 -8.57 -6.94
C PHE A 46 5.64 -7.14 -6.50
N ALA A 47 4.80 -7.04 -5.46
CA ALA A 47 4.61 -5.85 -4.65
C ALA A 47 4.91 -6.18 -3.19
N ILE A 48 6.02 -5.66 -2.66
CA ILE A 48 6.52 -6.01 -1.31
C ILE A 48 6.62 -4.76 -0.44
N GLY A 49 6.20 -4.86 0.82
CA GLY A 49 6.34 -3.80 1.81
C GLY A 49 5.62 -2.53 1.38
N GLY A 50 6.38 -1.44 1.25
CA GLY A 50 5.84 -0.14 0.84
C GLY A 50 5.13 -0.16 -0.52
N ALA A 51 5.50 -1.07 -1.44
CA ALA A 51 4.81 -1.22 -2.73
C ALA A 51 3.44 -1.91 -2.55
N CYS A 52 3.38 -2.98 -1.76
CA CYS A 52 2.10 -3.65 -1.42
C CYS A 52 1.14 -2.67 -0.73
N GLN A 53 1.66 -1.79 0.13
CA GLN A 53 0.88 -0.76 0.80
C GLN A 53 0.22 0.24 -0.17
N LEU A 54 0.83 0.51 -1.32
CA LEU A 54 0.27 1.43 -2.32
C LEU A 54 -0.96 0.83 -3.02
N LEU A 55 -1.05 -0.49 -3.11
CA LEU A 55 -2.21 -1.16 -3.71
C LEU A 55 -3.50 -0.85 -2.96
N HIS A 56 -3.43 -0.52 -1.66
CA HIS A 56 -4.59 -0.18 -0.84
C HIS A 56 -5.19 1.22 -1.12
N VAL A 57 -4.51 2.05 -1.93
CA VAL A 57 -4.91 3.45 -2.16
C VAL A 57 -5.14 3.81 -3.64
N VAL A 58 -4.86 2.89 -4.56
CA VAL A 58 -5.18 3.02 -5.99
C VAL A 58 -6.62 2.58 -6.27
N ASP A 59 -7.13 2.91 -7.45
CA ASP A 59 -8.49 2.57 -7.88
C ASP A 59 -8.58 1.20 -8.55
N HIS A 60 -7.46 0.74 -9.14
CA HIS A 60 -7.42 -0.49 -9.91
C HIS A 60 -6.04 -1.11 -9.88
N VAL A 61 -5.95 -2.41 -9.64
CA VAL A 61 -4.69 -3.18 -9.57
C VAL A 61 -4.71 -4.27 -10.64
N ILE A 62 -3.77 -4.18 -11.58
CA ILE A 62 -3.49 -5.21 -12.58
C ILE A 62 -2.20 -5.92 -12.17
N ALA A 63 -2.20 -7.25 -12.11
CA ALA A 63 -1.02 -8.02 -11.77
C ALA A 63 -0.69 -9.07 -12.83
N THR A 64 0.58 -9.37 -13.03
CA THR A 64 0.96 -10.56 -13.79
C THR A 64 0.68 -11.82 -12.99
N HIS A 65 0.23 -12.90 -13.64
CA HIS A 65 0.06 -14.19 -12.99
C HIS A 65 1.36 -14.63 -12.28
N GLY A 66 1.24 -15.08 -11.02
CA GLY A 66 2.40 -15.44 -10.19
C GLY A 66 3.07 -14.27 -9.47
N SER A 67 2.57 -13.03 -9.63
CA SER A 67 3.09 -11.88 -8.88
C SER A 67 2.90 -12.06 -7.38
N ARG A 68 3.95 -11.81 -6.59
CA ARG A 68 3.95 -11.97 -5.13
C ARG A 68 3.53 -10.68 -4.42
N LEU A 69 2.53 -10.74 -3.56
CA LEU A 69 2.03 -9.60 -2.76
C LEU A 69 2.31 -9.86 -1.27
N PHE A 70 3.12 -9.01 -0.65
CA PHE A 70 3.66 -9.32 0.68
C PHE A 70 3.95 -8.10 1.56
N LEU A 71 3.65 -8.23 2.86
CA LEU A 71 4.02 -7.26 3.91
C LEU A 71 5.08 -7.86 4.86
N PRO A 72 6.39 -7.67 4.60
CA PRO A 72 7.48 -8.21 5.43
C PRO A 72 7.67 -7.53 6.78
N ALA A 73 6.84 -6.52 7.10
CA ALA A 73 7.05 -5.60 8.22
C ALA A 73 7.24 -6.29 9.59
N ARG A 74 6.61 -7.46 9.80
CA ARG A 74 6.86 -8.32 10.97
C ARG A 74 8.33 -8.71 11.13
N LYS A 75 8.97 -9.17 10.04
CA LYS A 75 10.39 -9.56 10.04
C LYS A 75 11.28 -8.34 10.20
N GLU A 76 10.84 -7.21 9.67
CA GLU A 76 11.51 -5.91 9.77
C GLU A 76 11.28 -5.22 11.10
N GLY A 77 10.40 -5.72 11.99
CA GLY A 77 10.10 -5.12 13.28
C GLY A 77 9.46 -3.72 13.22
N ILE A 78 8.76 -3.39 12.13
CA ILE A 78 8.09 -2.11 11.93
C ILE A 78 6.60 -2.30 11.63
N ILE A 79 5.84 -1.20 11.63
CA ILE A 79 4.43 -1.19 11.25
C ILE A 79 4.34 -0.99 9.72
N PRO A 80 3.52 -1.78 8.99
CA PRO A 80 3.39 -1.67 7.53
C PRO A 80 2.54 -0.46 7.09
N GLY A 81 2.96 0.75 7.45
CA GLY A 81 2.28 2.00 7.11
C GLY A 81 0.82 1.99 7.55
N ALA A 82 -0.08 2.43 6.66
CA ALA A 82 -1.52 2.36 6.87
C ALA A 82 -2.18 1.02 6.49
N SER A 83 -1.44 -0.08 6.29
CA SER A 83 -2.06 -1.39 6.00
C SER A 83 -3.00 -1.90 7.09
N PRO A 84 -2.67 -1.78 8.40
CA PRO A 84 -3.60 -2.16 9.47
C PRO A 84 -4.94 -1.42 9.40
N LEU A 85 -4.94 -0.18 8.90
CA LEU A 85 -6.17 0.60 8.66
C LEU A 85 -6.92 0.14 7.41
N ARG A 86 -6.21 -0.17 6.32
CA ARG A 86 -6.81 -0.30 4.97
C ARG A 86 -7.03 -1.73 4.50
N LEU A 87 -6.08 -2.63 4.75
CA LEU A 87 -6.09 -4.01 4.27
C LEU A 87 -7.36 -4.79 4.67
N PRO A 88 -7.90 -4.66 5.90
CA PRO A 88 -9.11 -5.39 6.29
C PRO A 88 -10.34 -5.14 5.40
N ARG A 89 -10.44 -3.99 4.71
CA ARG A 89 -11.55 -3.72 3.77
C ARG A 89 -11.51 -4.59 2.52
N PHE A 90 -10.32 -5.06 2.14
CA PHE A 90 -10.11 -5.85 0.92
C PHE A 90 -10.24 -7.33 1.23
N VAL A 91 -9.53 -7.80 2.27
CA VAL A 91 -9.38 -9.25 2.55
C VAL A 91 -10.10 -9.72 3.81
N GLY A 92 -10.76 -8.82 4.55
CA GLY A 92 -11.35 -9.11 5.85
C GLY A 92 -10.33 -9.19 7.01
N ASP A 93 -10.82 -9.19 8.24
CA ASP A 93 -10.00 -9.13 9.46
C ASP A 93 -9.03 -10.31 9.60
N ARG A 94 -9.47 -11.55 9.31
CA ARG A 94 -8.65 -12.75 9.50
C ARG A 94 -7.45 -12.81 8.55
N ALA A 95 -7.67 -12.56 7.26
CA ALA A 95 -6.60 -12.56 6.29
C ALA A 95 -5.64 -11.37 6.50
N ALA A 96 -6.16 -10.20 6.88
CA ALA A 96 -5.33 -9.04 7.23
C ALA A 96 -4.40 -9.35 8.43
N ARG A 97 -4.91 -10.01 9.48
CA ARG A 97 -4.08 -10.46 10.62
C ARG A 97 -3.03 -11.48 10.21
N GLN A 98 -3.37 -12.43 9.35
CA GLN A 98 -2.38 -13.40 8.83
C GLN A 98 -1.26 -12.68 8.08
N ALA A 99 -1.57 -11.70 7.24
CA ALA A 99 -0.56 -10.93 6.52
C ALA A 99 0.32 -10.10 7.45
N ILE A 100 -0.31 -9.31 8.33
CA ILE A 100 0.41 -8.34 9.18
C ILE A 100 1.15 -9.03 10.32
N LEU A 101 0.51 -9.99 11.01
CA LEU A 101 1.04 -10.60 12.23
C LEU A 101 1.78 -11.91 11.97
N SER A 102 1.39 -12.66 10.93
CA SER A 102 1.99 -13.97 10.62
C SER A 102 2.92 -13.92 9.42
N GLY A 103 2.86 -12.87 8.59
CA GLY A 103 3.66 -12.75 7.38
C GLY A 103 3.12 -13.62 6.24
N ARG A 104 1.79 -13.76 6.13
CA ARG A 104 1.16 -14.36 4.95
C ARG A 104 1.53 -13.59 3.69
N GLU A 105 1.75 -14.34 2.64
CA GLU A 105 2.00 -13.88 1.29
C GLU A 105 0.87 -14.36 0.38
N TRP A 106 0.55 -13.57 -0.65
CA TRP A 106 -0.38 -13.95 -1.70
C TRP A 106 0.33 -14.03 -3.04
N THR A 107 -0.16 -14.91 -3.90
CA THR A 107 0.29 -15.05 -5.28
C THR A 107 -0.86 -14.69 -6.23
N ALA A 108 -0.67 -13.70 -7.10
CA ALA A 108 -1.68 -13.29 -8.06
C ALA A 108 -2.09 -14.46 -8.97
N GLY A 109 -3.40 -14.70 -9.10
CA GLY A 109 -3.98 -15.84 -9.79
C GLY A 109 -4.46 -16.97 -8.86
N GLU A 110 -4.11 -16.92 -7.56
CA GLU A 110 -4.75 -17.75 -6.55
C GLU A 110 -6.04 -17.09 -6.04
N PRO A 111 -7.09 -17.86 -5.67
CA PRO A 111 -8.41 -17.31 -5.31
C PRO A 111 -8.39 -16.24 -4.22
N ASP A 112 -7.47 -16.36 -3.26
CA ASP A 112 -7.37 -15.42 -2.14
C ASP A 112 -6.64 -14.12 -2.51
N ALA A 113 -5.91 -14.10 -3.64
CA ALA A 113 -5.21 -12.93 -4.17
C ALA A 113 -6.13 -12.03 -5.01
N ASP A 114 -7.24 -12.56 -5.54
CA ASP A 114 -8.26 -11.81 -6.29
C ASP A 114 -8.92 -10.70 -5.45
N LEU A 115 -8.77 -10.74 -4.13
CA LEU A 115 -9.21 -9.67 -3.22
C LEU A 115 -8.26 -8.46 -3.20
N LEU A 116 -7.06 -8.59 -3.77
CA LEU A 116 -6.02 -7.56 -3.83
C LEU A 116 -5.66 -7.14 -5.26
N CYS A 117 -6.14 -7.87 -6.26
CA CYS A 117 -5.94 -7.59 -7.68
C CYS A 117 -7.29 -7.61 -8.39
N ASP A 118 -7.60 -6.55 -9.13
CA ASP A 118 -8.83 -6.47 -9.92
C ASP A 118 -8.71 -7.25 -11.23
N GLU A 119 -7.50 -7.36 -11.79
CA GLU A 119 -7.18 -8.12 -12.99
C GLU A 119 -5.85 -8.88 -12.83
N VAL A 120 -5.82 -10.14 -13.25
CA VAL A 120 -4.60 -10.93 -13.35
C VAL A 120 -4.40 -11.37 -14.80
N VAL A 121 -3.27 -11.02 -15.39
CA VAL A 121 -2.99 -11.21 -16.83
C VAL A 121 -1.65 -11.91 -17.07
N PRO A 122 -1.44 -12.54 -18.24
CA PRO A 122 -0.11 -12.90 -18.70
C PRO A 122 0.81 -11.68 -18.80
N ALA A 123 2.12 -11.86 -18.66
CA ALA A 123 3.07 -10.75 -18.66
C ALA A 123 3.10 -9.98 -19.99
N GLU A 124 2.99 -10.70 -21.10
CA GLU A 124 2.90 -10.17 -22.46
C GLU A 124 1.64 -9.32 -22.72
N ASP A 125 0.63 -9.43 -21.87
CA ASP A 125 -0.64 -8.74 -22.01
C ASP A 125 -0.77 -7.49 -21.12
N MET A 126 0.24 -7.20 -20.28
CA MET A 126 0.18 -6.10 -19.30
C MET A 126 -0.11 -4.74 -19.95
N ASP A 127 0.64 -4.37 -21.00
CA ASP A 127 0.45 -3.08 -21.68
C ASP A 127 -0.96 -2.94 -22.28
N ARG A 128 -1.48 -4.04 -22.84
CA ARG A 128 -2.84 -4.09 -23.39
C ARG A 128 -3.89 -3.90 -22.29
N ALA A 129 -3.71 -4.56 -21.14
CA ALA A 129 -4.61 -4.45 -20.00
C ALA A 129 -4.63 -3.03 -19.41
N ILE A 130 -3.45 -2.41 -19.25
CA ILE A 130 -3.32 -1.01 -18.79
C ILE A 130 -4.05 -0.07 -19.76
N ALA A 131 -3.78 -0.17 -21.07
CA ALA A 131 -4.40 0.68 -22.07
C ALA A 131 -5.94 0.53 -22.08
N ALA A 132 -6.44 -0.70 -21.99
CA ALA A 132 -7.87 -0.98 -21.90
C ALA A 132 -8.50 -0.34 -20.66
N ARG A 133 -7.85 -0.45 -19.49
CA ARG A 133 -8.34 0.13 -18.24
C ARG A 133 -8.33 1.66 -18.27
N VAL A 134 -7.27 2.29 -18.82
CA VAL A 134 -7.22 3.75 -19.03
C VAL A 134 -8.35 4.19 -19.95
N GLN A 135 -8.58 3.50 -21.06
CA GLN A 135 -9.66 3.82 -22.00
C GLN A 135 -11.03 3.68 -21.33
N ALA A 136 -11.23 2.66 -20.51
CA ALA A 136 -12.49 2.47 -19.77
C ALA A 136 -12.74 3.61 -18.75
N LEU A 137 -11.68 4.09 -18.08
CA LEU A 137 -11.79 5.13 -17.05
C LEU A 137 -11.82 6.56 -17.60
N THR A 138 -11.33 6.79 -18.82
CA THR A 138 -11.29 8.12 -19.47
C THR A 138 -12.28 8.28 -20.63
N GLY A 139 -12.91 7.19 -21.07
CA GLY A 139 -13.95 7.21 -22.10
C GLY A 139 -15.21 7.98 -21.67
N SER A 140 -16.09 8.26 -22.64
CA SER A 140 -17.26 9.13 -22.51
C SER A 140 -18.32 8.72 -21.48
N GLY A 141 -18.16 7.57 -20.80
CA GLY A 141 -19.13 7.01 -19.85
C GLY A 141 -18.87 7.32 -18.37
N LEU A 142 -17.64 7.67 -17.95
CA LEU A 142 -17.32 7.89 -16.53
C LEU A 142 -17.52 9.36 -16.11
N VAL A 143 -18.77 9.83 -16.15
CA VAL A 143 -19.12 11.11 -15.52
C VAL A 143 -18.95 10.96 -13.99
N SER A 144 -18.32 11.95 -13.36
CA SER A 144 -18.18 12.02 -11.89
C SER A 144 -17.32 10.94 -11.22
N ALA A 145 -16.39 10.29 -11.93
CA ALA A 145 -15.48 9.28 -11.38
C ALA A 145 -14.77 9.72 -10.09
N ALA A 146 -14.19 10.92 -10.11
CA ALA A 146 -13.53 11.52 -8.95
C ALA A 146 -14.54 11.75 -7.80
N ALA A 147 -15.77 12.18 -8.08
CA ALA A 147 -16.78 12.37 -7.04
C ALA A 147 -17.22 11.05 -6.40
N ASN A 148 -17.37 9.97 -7.19
CA ASN A 148 -17.63 8.63 -6.66
C ASN A 148 -16.46 8.14 -5.79
N ARG A 149 -15.22 8.36 -6.23
CA ARG A 149 -14.01 8.07 -5.43
C ARG A 149 -14.04 8.82 -4.09
N ARG A 150 -14.44 10.12 -4.06
CA ARG A 150 -14.66 10.88 -2.80
C ARG A 150 -15.72 10.24 -1.92
N ALA A 151 -16.88 9.94 -2.51
CA ALA A 151 -18.03 9.42 -1.78
C ALA A 151 -17.73 8.07 -1.10
N LEU A 152 -17.01 7.17 -1.79
CA LEU A 152 -16.58 5.89 -1.22
C LEU A 152 -15.73 6.06 0.03
N ARG A 153 -14.87 7.09 0.08
CA ARG A 153 -14.00 7.34 1.24
C ARG A 153 -14.73 7.77 2.49
N ILE A 154 -15.95 8.33 2.38
CA ILE A 154 -16.72 8.80 3.54
C ILE A 154 -16.94 7.64 4.52
N GLY A 155 -17.37 6.49 4.02
CA GLY A 155 -17.54 5.29 4.85
C GLY A 155 -16.24 4.51 5.04
N ALA A 156 -15.37 4.50 4.03
CA ALA A 156 -14.21 3.60 4.02
C ALA A 156 -13.01 4.11 4.83
N GLU A 157 -12.82 5.43 4.96
CA GLU A 157 -11.76 6.03 5.77
C GLU A 157 -12.09 7.52 6.06
N PRO A 158 -12.91 7.82 7.08
CA PRO A 158 -13.13 9.19 7.54
C PRO A 158 -11.82 9.90 7.89
N LEU A 159 -11.76 11.22 7.72
CA LEU A 159 -10.53 11.99 7.95
C LEU A 159 -10.07 11.90 9.41
N ASP A 160 -10.98 11.97 10.37
CA ASP A 160 -10.63 11.88 11.79
C ASP A 160 -10.12 10.49 12.17
N SER A 161 -10.71 9.41 11.64
CA SER A 161 -10.19 8.06 11.83
C SER A 161 -8.78 7.91 11.25
N PHE A 162 -8.50 8.49 10.08
CA PHE A 162 -7.14 8.52 9.53
C PHE A 162 -6.17 9.32 10.41
N ARG A 163 -6.60 10.47 10.94
CA ARG A 163 -5.78 11.30 11.84
C ARG A 163 -5.45 10.57 13.15
N GLU A 164 -6.44 9.95 13.78
CA GLU A 164 -6.26 9.13 14.98
C GLU A 164 -5.31 7.96 14.72
N TYR A 165 -5.51 7.24 13.60
CA TYR A 165 -4.62 6.18 13.18
C TYR A 165 -3.18 6.68 13.01
N MET A 166 -2.98 7.80 12.31
CA MET A 166 -1.64 8.34 12.06
C MET A 166 -0.96 8.88 13.32
N ALA A 167 -1.72 9.35 14.31
CA ALA A 167 -1.19 9.71 15.63
C ALA A 167 -0.64 8.47 16.36
N LEU A 168 -1.43 7.38 16.40
CA LEU A 168 -0.98 6.10 16.96
C LEU A 168 0.23 5.54 16.18
N TYR A 169 0.14 5.52 14.85
CA TYR A 169 1.22 5.06 13.99
C TYR A 169 2.51 5.83 14.26
N SER A 170 2.46 7.15 14.39
CA SER A 170 3.67 7.95 14.63
C SER A 170 4.35 7.58 15.95
N ARG A 171 3.57 7.36 17.02
CA ARG A 171 4.12 6.91 18.31
C ARG A 171 4.70 5.50 18.21
N GLU A 172 3.88 4.54 17.79
CA GLU A 172 4.27 3.12 17.79
C GLU A 172 5.39 2.84 16.77
N GLN A 173 5.40 3.52 15.63
CA GLN A 173 6.47 3.42 14.63
C GLN A 173 7.77 4.02 15.15
N ALA A 174 7.73 5.11 15.93
CA ALA A 174 8.93 5.66 16.57
C ALA A 174 9.50 4.68 17.60
N ASP A 175 8.64 4.09 18.42
CA ASP A 175 9.01 3.05 19.38
C ASP A 175 9.64 1.87 18.65
N CYS A 176 8.98 1.31 17.62
CA CYS A 176 9.53 0.26 16.78
C CYS A 176 10.92 0.64 16.25
N HIS A 177 11.02 1.78 15.57
CA HIS A 177 12.21 2.25 14.86
C HIS A 177 13.44 2.45 15.76
N LEU A 178 13.21 2.77 17.04
CA LEU A 178 14.26 3.02 18.03
C LEU A 178 14.41 1.89 19.05
N SER A 179 13.60 0.82 18.93
CA SER A 179 13.57 -0.23 19.95
C SER A 179 14.81 -1.15 19.89
N PRO A 180 15.39 -1.54 21.05
CA PRO A 180 16.44 -2.55 21.10
C PRO A 180 16.06 -3.92 20.48
N PRO A 181 14.81 -4.41 20.60
CA PRO A 181 14.35 -5.59 19.87
C PRO A 181 14.40 -5.45 18.34
N LEU A 182 14.07 -4.28 17.78
CA LEU A 182 14.19 -4.04 16.34
C LEU A 182 15.65 -4.17 15.90
N VAL A 183 16.57 -3.50 16.60
CA VAL A 183 18.01 -3.57 16.30
C VAL A 183 18.48 -5.03 16.28
N ARG A 184 18.11 -5.81 17.30
CA ARG A 184 18.43 -7.24 17.37
C ARG A 184 17.79 -8.08 16.26
N ASN A 185 16.54 -7.80 15.91
CA ASN A 185 15.85 -8.52 14.83
C ASN A 185 16.47 -8.21 13.47
N LEU A 186 16.81 -6.95 13.21
CA LEU A 186 17.55 -6.57 12.02
C LEU A 186 18.92 -7.27 12.01
N GLU A 187 19.69 -7.25 13.10
CA GLU A 187 20.98 -7.96 13.16
C GLU A 187 20.88 -9.48 12.93
N ARG A 188 19.81 -10.13 13.41
CA ARG A 188 19.66 -11.59 13.39
C ARG A 188 18.98 -12.14 12.14
N TYR A 189 17.98 -11.43 11.61
CA TYR A 189 17.14 -11.92 10.52
C TYR A 189 17.33 -11.14 9.22
N TRP A 190 17.85 -9.91 9.30
CA TRP A 190 18.23 -9.15 8.13
C TRP A 190 19.68 -9.51 7.81
N ASN A 191 19.90 -10.51 6.95
CA ASN A 191 21.22 -10.96 6.46
C ASN A 191 21.94 -9.86 5.65
N ALA A 192 22.29 -8.74 6.28
CA ALA A 192 23.02 -7.63 5.68
C ALA A 192 24.40 -8.08 5.16
N ARG A 193 24.95 -9.18 5.69
CA ARG A 193 26.21 -9.78 5.27
C ARG A 193 26.15 -10.54 3.94
N GLU A 194 24.96 -10.94 3.47
CA GLU A 194 24.81 -11.78 2.26
C GLU A 194 24.44 -10.97 1.01
N ARG A 195 24.11 -9.68 1.15
CA ARG A 195 23.94 -8.78 0.01
C ARG A 195 25.23 -8.02 -0.22
N SER A 196 26.15 -8.65 -0.96
CA SER A 196 27.28 -7.98 -1.60
C SER A 196 26.78 -6.76 -2.37
N VAL A 197 27.47 -5.63 -2.17
CA VAL A 197 27.30 -4.37 -2.92
C VAL A 197 27.56 -4.59 -4.40
#